data_AF-A0A949XYT1-F1
#
_entry.id   AF-A0A949XYT1-F1
#
_cell.length_a   1.000
_cell.length_b   1.000
_cell.length_c   1.000
_cell.angle_alpha   90.00
_cell.angle_beta   90.00
_cell.angle_gamma   90.00
#
_symmetry.space_group_name_H-M   'P 1'
#
loop_
_entity.id
_entity.type
_entity.pdbx_description
1 polymer ?
#
loop_
_entity_poly.entity_id
_entity_poly.type
_entity_poly.pdbx_seq_one_letter_code
_entity_poly.pdbx_strand_id
1 'polypeptide(L)'
;MLTPSPCIGICRIDESSGLCVGCARTREEIATWRGASTTVLERIWAELPGRRAKLGVGLHRLGWTREDIRSFIAGTLQADGGTWVFGVYGAVAEFCVGRDEAVDLDLGATCIVAATPRGCIRLEISEQVRALALATAVNSTKTEVIVLAVPRARGGLPRHTSLTALGPDRDAIRVKDRDEQLYDFGLGIGATGFCIRTADPDLMRRLNDRIGQAWPDLLAGLGDRILQASPTRVTRSPVGRIEVFTEIPLPGGHSQVGPHTHFLPAHLALGRETPPGLELPKLLIPCAIFYPGSVVVPGIDETI
;
A
#
# COMPACT_ATOMS: atom_id res chain seq x y z
N MET A 1 -8.94 -26.44 1.51
CA MET A 1 -8.50 -25.04 1.32
C MET A 1 -8.31 -24.79 -0.17
N LEU A 2 -8.65 -23.60 -0.66
CA LEU A 2 -8.48 -23.25 -2.07
C LEU A 2 -7.06 -22.72 -2.29
N THR A 3 -6.22 -23.48 -2.99
CA THR A 3 -4.86 -23.03 -3.32
C THR A 3 -4.92 -21.83 -4.29
N PRO A 4 -4.37 -20.65 -3.93
CA PRO A 4 -4.46 -19.47 -4.76
C PRO A 4 -3.70 -19.64 -6.08
N SER A 5 -4.19 -19.04 -7.15
CA SER A 5 -3.47 -19.05 -8.43
C SER A 5 -2.25 -18.13 -8.38
N PRO A 6 -1.06 -18.55 -8.86
CA PRO A 6 0.17 -17.75 -8.87
C PRO A 6 0.18 -16.62 -9.93
N CYS A 7 -0.93 -16.43 -10.66
CA CYS A 7 -1.01 -15.46 -11.74
C CYS A 7 -0.98 -14.00 -11.24
N ILE A 8 -0.09 -13.20 -11.83
CA ILE A 8 0.02 -11.75 -11.62
C ILE A 8 -0.60 -10.92 -12.75
N GLY A 9 -1.32 -11.55 -13.68
CA GLY A 9 -1.98 -10.84 -14.80
C GLY A 9 -1.08 -10.57 -16.01
N ILE A 10 0.10 -11.21 -16.08
CA ILE A 10 0.89 -11.27 -17.31
C ILE A 10 0.58 -12.58 -18.04
N CYS A 11 0.14 -12.48 -19.30
CA CYS A 11 -0.22 -13.62 -20.13
C CYS A 11 0.72 -13.70 -21.36
N ARG A 12 2.00 -14.01 -21.11
CA ARG A 12 2.99 -14.21 -22.17
C ARG A 12 3.84 -15.42 -21.82
N ILE A 13 3.96 -16.34 -22.77
CA ILE A 13 4.85 -17.50 -22.69
C ILE A 13 6.18 -17.12 -23.32
N ASP A 14 7.28 -17.42 -22.63
CA ASP A 14 8.62 -17.40 -23.22
C ASP A 14 8.80 -18.65 -24.08
N GLU A 15 9.13 -18.46 -25.36
CA GLU A 15 9.20 -19.54 -26.35
C GLU A 15 10.35 -20.51 -26.06
N SER A 16 11.46 -20.02 -25.49
CA SER A 16 12.64 -20.84 -25.22
C SER A 16 12.42 -21.83 -24.07
N SER A 17 11.72 -21.41 -23.03
CA SER A 17 11.46 -22.20 -21.83
C SER A 17 10.11 -22.90 -21.81
N GLY A 18 9.14 -22.43 -22.61
CA GLY A 18 7.75 -22.89 -22.57
C GLY A 18 6.96 -22.41 -21.35
N LEU A 19 7.51 -21.47 -20.57
CA LEU A 19 6.94 -21.00 -19.31
C LEU A 19 6.37 -19.58 -19.42
N CYS A 20 5.35 -19.29 -18.62
CA CYS A 20 4.81 -17.93 -18.51
C CYS A 20 5.79 -16.99 -17.80
N VAL A 21 6.13 -15.86 -18.42
CA VAL A 21 7.08 -14.87 -17.87
C VAL A 21 6.59 -14.15 -16.63
N GLY A 22 5.32 -14.32 -16.23
CA GLY A 22 4.76 -13.72 -15.02
C GLY A 22 4.57 -14.69 -13.86
N CYS A 23 4.19 -15.94 -14.13
CA CYS A 23 3.89 -16.91 -13.07
C CYS A 23 4.69 -18.21 -13.16
N ALA A 24 5.56 -18.35 -14.15
CA ALA A 24 6.41 -19.51 -14.40
C ALA A 24 5.68 -20.85 -14.55
N ARG A 25 4.37 -20.81 -14.88
CA ARG A 25 3.57 -21.98 -15.24
C ARG A 25 3.64 -22.28 -16.72
N THR A 26 3.48 -23.55 -17.09
CA THR A 26 3.32 -23.98 -18.49
C THR A 26 1.93 -23.60 -19.01
N ARG A 27 1.74 -23.65 -20.34
CA ARG A 27 0.43 -23.42 -20.97
C ARG A 27 -0.62 -24.42 -20.49
N GLU A 28 -0.24 -25.68 -20.31
CA GLU A 28 -1.13 -26.76 -19.87
C GLU A 28 -1.57 -26.57 -18.41
N GLU A 29 -0.63 -26.22 -17.53
CA GLU A 29 -0.92 -25.89 -16.12
C GLU A 29 -1.86 -24.68 -16.01
N ILE A 30 -1.73 -23.70 -16.92
CA ILE A 30 -2.63 -22.53 -16.98
C ILE A 30 -4.04 -22.96 -17.39
N ALA A 31 -4.16 -23.78 -18.44
CA ALA A 31 -5.44 -24.22 -18.99
C ALA A 31 -6.24 -25.10 -18.02
N THR A 32 -5.56 -25.96 -17.27
CA THR A 32 -6.19 -26.96 -16.40
C THR A 32 -6.35 -26.51 -14.95
N TRP A 33 -5.81 -25.34 -14.56
CA TRP A 33 -5.71 -24.89 -13.17
C TRP A 33 -7.00 -25.02 -12.35
N ARG A 34 -8.15 -24.58 -12.90
CA ARG A 34 -9.42 -24.59 -12.16
C ARG A 34 -9.94 -25.99 -11.84
N GLY A 35 -9.54 -27.01 -12.62
CA GLY A 35 -9.96 -28.40 -12.45
C GLY A 35 -8.89 -29.31 -11.86
N ALA A 36 -7.69 -28.80 -11.59
CA ALA A 36 -6.60 -29.59 -11.04
C ALA A 36 -6.85 -29.95 -9.56
N SER A 37 -6.41 -31.14 -9.15
CA SER A 37 -6.48 -31.57 -7.76
C SER A 37 -5.53 -30.77 -6.87
N THR A 38 -5.81 -30.68 -5.57
CA THR A 38 -4.96 -29.98 -4.60
C THR A 38 -3.50 -30.44 -4.65
N THR A 39 -3.25 -31.74 -4.76
CA THR A 39 -1.90 -32.31 -4.89
C THR A 39 -1.16 -31.80 -6.13
N VAL A 40 -1.86 -31.63 -7.26
CA VAL A 40 -1.26 -31.04 -8.47
C VAL A 40 -0.96 -29.57 -8.27
N LEU A 41 -1.87 -28.82 -7.63
CA LEU A 41 -1.66 -27.40 -7.34
C LEU A 41 -0.47 -27.17 -6.40
N GLU A 42 -0.35 -27.97 -5.34
CA GLU A 42 0.76 -27.94 -4.38
C GLU A 42 2.09 -28.28 -5.05
N ARG A 43 2.12 -29.33 -5.88
CA ARG A 43 3.31 -29.68 -6.67
C ARG A 43 3.73 -28.51 -7.57
N ILE A 44 2.79 -27.90 -8.30
CA ILE A 44 3.12 -26.77 -9.18
C ILE A 44 3.72 -25.64 -8.35
N TRP A 45 3.09 -25.26 -7.22
CA TRP A 45 3.61 -24.21 -6.33
C TRP A 45 5.03 -24.49 -5.83
N ALA A 46 5.33 -25.73 -5.44
CA ALA A 46 6.66 -26.14 -5.00
C ALA A 46 7.73 -26.01 -6.11
N GLU A 47 7.35 -26.17 -7.38
CA GLU A 47 8.28 -26.04 -8.51
C GLU A 47 8.49 -24.59 -8.97
N LEU A 48 7.58 -23.65 -8.64
CA LEU A 48 7.64 -22.28 -9.14
C LEU A 48 8.91 -21.50 -8.75
N PRO A 49 9.45 -21.58 -7.52
CA PRO A 49 10.67 -20.84 -7.15
C PRO A 49 11.84 -21.13 -8.10
N GLY A 50 12.14 -22.41 -8.34
CA GLY A 50 13.21 -22.81 -9.26
C GLY A 50 12.95 -22.39 -10.71
N ARG A 51 11.69 -22.43 -11.16
CA ARG A 51 11.31 -21.97 -12.50
C ARG A 51 11.44 -20.44 -12.64
N ARG A 52 11.03 -19.68 -11.62
CA ARG A 52 11.17 -18.21 -11.57
C ARG A 52 12.63 -17.78 -11.58
N ALA A 53 13.48 -18.45 -10.82
CA ALA A 53 14.92 -18.20 -10.80
C ALA A 53 15.55 -18.39 -12.18
N LYS A 54 15.21 -19.48 -12.88
CA LYS A 54 15.67 -19.74 -14.25
C LYS A 54 15.21 -18.68 -15.26
N LEU A 55 14.00 -18.14 -15.09
CA LEU A 55 13.44 -17.10 -15.96
C LEU A 55 13.86 -15.67 -15.57
N GLY A 56 14.51 -15.48 -14.42
CA GLY A 56 14.79 -14.15 -13.88
C GLY A 56 13.53 -13.37 -13.46
N VAL A 57 12.46 -14.06 -13.05
CA VAL A 57 11.22 -13.41 -12.61
C VAL A 57 11.39 -12.91 -11.18
N GLY A 58 11.59 -11.60 -11.01
CA GLY A 58 11.74 -10.95 -9.70
C GLY A 58 10.41 -10.71 -8.97
N LEU A 59 9.37 -10.27 -9.70
CA LEU A 59 8.04 -10.03 -9.13
C LEU A 59 7.18 -11.29 -9.22
N HIS A 60 6.65 -11.76 -8.10
CA HIS A 60 5.80 -12.94 -8.09
C HIS A 60 4.73 -12.89 -7.02
N ARG A 61 3.63 -13.64 -7.22
CA ARG A 61 2.58 -13.78 -6.21
C ARG A 61 2.97 -14.83 -5.18
N LEU A 62 2.73 -14.51 -3.91
CA LEU A 62 2.85 -15.44 -2.79
C LEU A 62 1.66 -16.40 -2.75
N GLY A 63 1.91 -17.62 -2.27
CA GLY A 63 0.88 -18.66 -2.08
C GLY A 63 -0.10 -18.37 -0.95
N TRP A 64 -0.03 -17.17 -0.36
CA TRP A 64 -0.79 -16.76 0.81
C TRP A 64 -2.29 -16.68 0.53
N THR A 65 -3.04 -17.29 1.44
CA THR A 65 -4.47 -17.12 1.61
C THR A 65 -4.79 -15.77 2.26
N ARG A 66 -6.08 -15.43 2.34
CA ARG A 66 -6.55 -14.28 3.10
C ARG A 66 -6.06 -14.30 4.55
N GLU A 67 -6.08 -15.47 5.18
CA GLU A 67 -5.70 -15.60 6.60
C GLU A 67 -4.18 -15.49 6.80
N ASP A 68 -3.39 -15.99 5.84
CA ASP A 68 -1.92 -15.80 5.86
C ASP A 68 -1.57 -14.31 5.74
N ILE A 69 -2.23 -13.57 4.84
CA ILE A 69 -2.04 -12.12 4.71
C ILE A 69 -2.39 -11.40 6.02
N ARG A 70 -3.50 -11.78 6.66
CA ARG A 70 -3.92 -11.17 7.93
C ARG A 70 -2.94 -11.47 9.07
N SER A 71 -2.50 -12.71 9.16
CA SER A 71 -1.51 -13.16 10.15
C SER A 71 -0.17 -12.45 9.97
N PHE A 72 0.27 -12.31 8.72
CA PHE A 72 1.45 -11.53 8.36
C PHE A 72 1.32 -10.07 8.81
N ILE A 73 0.24 -9.40 8.42
CA ILE A 73 -0.01 -8.01 8.83
C ILE A 73 0.02 -7.87 10.35
N ALA A 74 -0.71 -8.71 11.08
CA ALA A 74 -0.73 -8.67 12.54
C ALA A 74 0.69 -8.82 13.15
N GLY A 75 1.51 -9.72 12.60
CA GLY A 75 2.90 -9.91 13.01
C GLY A 75 3.84 -8.74 12.69
N THR A 76 3.50 -7.87 11.74
CA THR A 76 4.28 -6.67 11.41
C THR A 76 3.92 -5.43 12.22
N LEU A 77 2.74 -5.40 12.86
CA LEU A 77 2.21 -4.24 13.58
C LEU A 77 2.72 -4.18 15.02
N GLN A 78 4.05 -4.20 15.16
CA GLN A 78 4.77 -4.15 16.42
C GLN A 78 6.09 -3.38 16.25
N ALA A 79 6.74 -3.03 17.37
CA ALA A 79 8.04 -2.37 17.33
C ALA A 79 9.04 -3.16 16.48
N ASP A 80 9.79 -2.45 15.62
CA ASP A 80 10.75 -3.02 14.65
C ASP A 80 10.15 -4.00 13.63
N GLY A 81 8.82 -4.11 13.55
CA GLY A 81 8.10 -5.02 12.66
C GLY A 81 8.06 -4.60 11.18
N GLY A 82 8.66 -3.46 10.84
CA GLY A 82 8.73 -2.92 9.48
C GLY A 82 7.83 -1.70 9.26
N THR A 83 7.71 -1.29 7.99
CA THR A 83 6.98 -0.07 7.61
C THR A 83 5.95 -0.37 6.53
N TRP A 84 4.70 -0.02 6.81
CA TRP A 84 3.61 -0.02 5.84
C TRP A 84 3.49 1.34 5.17
N VAL A 85 3.33 1.33 3.85
CA VAL A 85 3.27 2.54 3.03
C VAL A 85 2.03 2.52 2.17
N PHE A 86 1.21 3.57 2.27
CA PHE A 86 0.04 3.81 1.43
C PHE A 86 0.28 5.08 0.62
N GLY A 87 -0.26 5.13 -0.61
CA GLY A 87 -0.22 6.33 -1.46
C GLY A 87 0.34 6.05 -2.85
N VAL A 88 0.90 7.08 -3.47
CA VAL A 88 1.57 7.02 -4.78
C VAL A 88 2.99 7.55 -4.65
N TYR A 89 3.85 7.30 -5.64
CA TYR A 89 5.23 7.76 -5.58
C TYR A 89 5.30 9.29 -5.48
N GLY A 90 5.82 9.78 -4.36
CA GLY A 90 5.91 11.20 -4.03
C GLY A 90 4.76 11.75 -3.17
N ALA A 91 3.69 11.00 -2.90
CA ALA A 91 2.69 11.34 -1.88
C ALA A 91 2.28 10.08 -1.12
N VAL A 92 2.93 9.85 0.02
CA VAL A 92 2.72 8.64 0.81
C VAL A 92 2.52 8.95 2.28
N ALA A 93 1.80 8.06 2.95
CA ALA A 93 1.86 7.92 4.40
C ALA A 93 2.58 6.61 4.74
N GLU A 94 3.46 6.70 5.73
CA GLU A 94 4.16 5.58 6.31
C GLU A 94 3.63 5.33 7.71
N PHE A 95 3.50 4.06 8.07
CA PHE A 95 3.14 3.60 9.40
C PHE A 95 4.12 2.53 9.85
N CYS A 96 4.81 2.80 10.95
CA CYS A 96 5.62 1.85 11.70
C CYS A 96 5.40 2.12 13.19
N VAL A 97 5.55 1.09 14.02
CA VAL A 97 5.46 1.24 15.48
C VAL A 97 6.87 1.51 16.02
N GLY A 98 7.05 2.67 16.65
CA GLY A 98 8.28 3.03 17.33
C GLY A 98 8.53 2.17 18.57
N ARG A 99 9.80 2.08 18.99
CA ARG A 99 10.23 1.27 20.14
C ARG A 99 9.70 1.79 21.49
N ASP A 100 9.34 3.06 21.52
CA ASP A 100 8.94 3.83 22.69
C ASP A 100 7.43 4.09 22.76
N GLU A 101 6.64 3.54 21.82
CA GLU A 101 5.20 3.75 21.80
C GLU A 101 4.41 2.45 21.96
N ALA A 102 3.33 2.52 22.74
CA ALA A 102 2.34 1.45 22.80
C ALA A 102 1.51 1.45 21.51
N VAL A 103 1.16 0.26 21.04
CA VAL A 103 0.23 0.05 19.94
C VAL A 103 -1.04 -0.61 20.48
N ASP A 104 -2.19 -0.01 20.19
CA ASP A 104 -3.50 -0.61 20.39
C ASP A 104 -3.88 -1.36 19.11
N LEU A 105 -4.03 -2.68 19.20
CA LEU A 105 -4.23 -3.57 18.07
C LEU A 105 -5.61 -4.23 18.17
N ASP A 106 -6.47 -3.98 17.18
CA ASP A 106 -7.75 -4.64 17.00
C ASP A 106 -7.69 -5.56 15.78
N LEU A 107 -7.81 -6.87 16.03
CA LEU A 107 -7.79 -7.94 15.03
C LEU A 107 -9.21 -8.43 14.69
N GLY A 108 -10.11 -7.49 14.38
CA GLY A 108 -11.47 -7.77 13.95
C GLY A 108 -11.56 -8.73 12.75
N ALA A 109 -12.70 -9.41 12.60
CA ALA A 109 -12.89 -10.50 11.62
C ALA A 109 -12.64 -10.11 10.14
N THR A 110 -12.82 -8.84 9.79
CA THR A 110 -12.64 -8.33 8.42
C THR A 110 -11.60 -7.21 8.32
N CYS A 111 -11.20 -6.65 9.46
CA CYS A 111 -10.47 -5.40 9.56
C CYS A 111 -9.38 -5.53 10.62
N ILE A 112 -8.16 -5.11 10.28
CA ILE A 112 -7.03 -5.02 11.21
C ILE A 112 -6.76 -3.54 11.44
N VAL A 113 -6.78 -3.10 12.69
CA VAL A 113 -6.48 -1.72 13.07
C VAL A 113 -5.30 -1.72 14.04
N ALA A 114 -4.31 -0.88 13.78
CA ALA A 114 -3.29 -0.52 14.76
C ALA A 114 -3.32 0.99 14.98
N ALA A 115 -3.34 1.40 16.24
CA ALA A 115 -3.32 2.81 16.62
C ALA A 115 -2.20 3.08 17.62
N THR A 116 -1.45 4.14 17.37
CA THR A 116 -0.48 4.72 18.30
C THR A 116 -0.89 6.17 18.59
N PRO A 117 -0.23 6.87 19.53
CA PRO A 117 -0.45 8.30 19.71
C PRO A 117 -0.18 9.11 18.42
N ARG A 118 0.79 8.68 17.61
CA ARG A 118 1.33 9.38 16.44
C ARG A 118 0.61 9.11 15.12
N GLY A 119 -0.06 7.98 15.00
CA GLY A 119 -0.80 7.63 13.80
C GLY A 119 -1.65 6.38 13.99
N CYS A 120 -2.42 6.04 12.98
CA CYS A 120 -3.09 4.75 12.92
C CYS A 120 -3.14 4.22 11.49
N ILE A 121 -3.27 2.91 11.38
CA ILE A 121 -3.47 2.19 10.13
C ILE A 121 -4.67 1.27 10.27
N ARG A 122 -5.45 1.17 9.22
CA ARG A 122 -6.55 0.22 9.09
C ARG A 122 -6.41 -0.51 7.77
N LEU A 123 -6.40 -1.84 7.81
CA LEU A 123 -6.39 -2.70 6.64
C LEU A 123 -7.62 -3.61 6.58
N GLU A 124 -8.27 -3.65 5.44
CA GLU A 124 -9.38 -4.55 5.12
C GLU A 124 -8.92 -5.57 4.06
N ILE A 125 -8.79 -6.83 4.47
CA ILE A 125 -8.29 -7.89 3.60
C ILE A 125 -9.46 -8.74 3.12
N SER A 126 -9.85 -8.56 1.85
CA SER A 126 -10.83 -9.40 1.16
C SER A 126 -10.15 -10.53 0.38
N GLU A 127 -10.95 -11.49 -0.12
CA GLU A 127 -10.48 -12.57 -1.01
C GLU A 127 -9.82 -12.08 -2.33
N GLN A 128 -9.99 -10.79 -2.65
CA GLN A 128 -9.40 -10.21 -3.86
C GLN A 128 -7.97 -9.72 -3.66
N VAL A 129 -7.55 -9.50 -2.41
CA VAL A 129 -6.22 -9.01 -2.08
C VAL A 129 -5.19 -10.10 -2.38
N ARG A 130 -4.11 -9.69 -3.03
CA ARG A 130 -2.98 -10.55 -3.40
C ARG A 130 -1.74 -9.98 -2.75
N ALA A 131 -0.95 -10.84 -2.11
CA ALA A 131 0.41 -10.49 -1.71
C ALA A 131 1.38 -10.84 -2.84
N LEU A 132 2.20 -9.89 -3.23
CA LEU A 132 3.28 -10.04 -4.19
C LEU A 132 4.60 -9.80 -3.48
N ALA A 133 5.61 -10.61 -3.79
CA ALA A 133 6.98 -10.39 -3.35
C ALA A 133 7.81 -9.88 -4.54
N LEU A 134 8.68 -8.93 -4.25
CA LEU A 134 9.65 -8.40 -5.20
C LEU A 134 10.99 -8.21 -4.51
N ALA A 135 12.00 -8.93 -4.99
CA ALA A 135 13.37 -8.73 -4.55
C ALA A 135 13.87 -7.36 -5.03
N THR A 136 14.19 -6.49 -4.07
CA THR A 136 14.85 -5.20 -4.34
C THR A 136 16.32 -5.28 -3.97
N ALA A 137 17.16 -4.65 -4.77
CA ALA A 137 18.57 -4.44 -4.42
C ALA A 137 18.68 -3.07 -3.75
N VAL A 138 18.89 -3.05 -2.43
CA VAL A 138 19.27 -1.84 -1.70
C VAL A 138 20.64 -2.12 -1.08
N ASN A 139 21.65 -1.31 -1.42
CA ASN A 139 22.99 -1.38 -0.84
C ASN A 139 23.61 -2.79 -0.81
N SER A 140 23.40 -3.60 -1.85
CA SER A 140 23.97 -4.96 -2.02
C SER A 140 23.35 -6.07 -1.14
N THR A 141 22.40 -5.75 -0.27
CA THR A 141 21.56 -6.74 0.42
C THR A 141 20.24 -6.89 -0.31
N LYS A 142 19.83 -8.12 -0.63
CA LYS A 142 18.49 -8.37 -1.19
C LYS A 142 17.47 -8.19 -0.08
N THR A 143 16.61 -7.18 -0.20
CA THR A 143 15.45 -7.03 0.66
C THR A 143 14.22 -7.30 -0.18
N GLU A 144 13.44 -8.31 0.19
CA GLU A 144 12.15 -8.55 -0.45
C GLU A 144 11.12 -7.58 0.13
N VAL A 145 10.47 -6.82 -0.75
CA VAL A 145 9.32 -6.01 -0.36
C VAL A 145 8.05 -6.79 -0.64
N ILE A 146 7.05 -6.61 0.23
CA ILE A 146 5.72 -7.18 0.02
C ILE A 146 4.79 -6.09 -0.49
N VAL A 147 4.07 -6.36 -1.57
CA VAL A 147 3.06 -5.46 -2.12
C VAL A 147 1.69 -6.12 -2.04
N LEU A 148 0.77 -5.51 -1.32
CA LEU A 148 -0.64 -5.87 -1.36
C LEU A 148 -1.27 -5.19 -2.57
N ALA A 149 -1.90 -5.98 -3.42
CA ALA A 149 -2.51 -5.50 -4.65
C ALA A 149 -3.89 -6.14 -4.88
N VAL A 150 -4.77 -5.42 -5.56
CA VAL A 150 -6.06 -5.94 -6.02
C VAL A 150 -6.14 -5.91 -7.55
N PRO A 151 -6.95 -6.78 -8.19
CA PRO A 151 -7.22 -6.68 -9.62
C PRO A 151 -7.86 -5.34 -9.96
N ARG A 152 -7.30 -4.61 -10.93
CA ARG A 152 -7.78 -3.29 -11.34
C ARG A 152 -9.24 -3.30 -11.80
N ALA A 153 -9.70 -4.40 -12.40
CA ALA A 153 -11.09 -4.56 -12.84
C ALA A 153 -12.11 -4.70 -11.69
N ARG A 154 -11.66 -4.80 -10.44
CA ARG A 154 -12.53 -5.10 -9.28
C ARG A 154 -12.32 -4.17 -8.09
N GLY A 155 -11.56 -3.10 -8.25
CA GLY A 155 -11.25 -2.21 -7.13
C GLY A 155 -10.76 -0.84 -7.59
N GLY A 156 -10.53 0.03 -6.61
CA GLY A 156 -10.05 1.40 -6.80
C GLY A 156 -10.92 2.42 -6.08
N LEU A 157 -10.30 3.45 -5.53
CA LEU A 157 -11.03 4.62 -5.04
C LEU A 157 -11.41 5.55 -6.21
N PRO A 158 -12.46 6.37 -6.06
CA PRO A 158 -12.76 7.43 -7.02
C PRO A 158 -11.53 8.31 -7.26
N ARG A 159 -11.21 8.55 -8.53
CA ARG A 159 -10.03 9.34 -8.93
C ARG A 159 -10.42 10.81 -9.08
N HIS A 160 -10.02 11.62 -8.11
CA HIS A 160 -10.09 13.07 -8.17
C HIS A 160 -8.83 13.63 -8.87
N THR A 161 -8.97 14.73 -9.61
CA THR A 161 -7.88 15.39 -10.36
C THR A 161 -7.62 16.84 -9.90
N SER A 162 -8.34 17.25 -8.85
CA SER A 162 -8.28 18.56 -8.22
C SER A 162 -8.73 18.45 -6.77
N LEU A 163 -8.44 19.50 -5.98
CA LEU A 163 -8.90 19.62 -4.60
C LEU A 163 -10.41 19.37 -4.53
N THR A 164 -10.81 18.37 -3.74
CA THR A 164 -12.20 17.95 -3.60
C THR A 164 -12.54 17.84 -2.11
N ALA A 165 -13.60 18.51 -1.68
CA ALA A 165 -14.17 18.29 -0.35
C ALA A 165 -14.97 16.98 -0.34
N LEU A 166 -14.60 16.06 0.55
CA LEU A 166 -15.24 14.74 0.66
C LEU A 166 -16.35 14.70 1.72
N GLY A 167 -16.47 15.74 2.54
CA GLY A 167 -17.42 15.82 3.65
C GLY A 167 -16.77 15.43 4.99
N PRO A 168 -17.58 15.28 6.05
CA PRO A 168 -17.13 14.72 7.32
C PRO A 168 -16.51 13.33 7.16
N ASP A 169 -15.38 13.08 7.81
CA ASP A 169 -14.63 11.83 7.69
C ASP A 169 -15.23 10.68 8.51
N ARG A 170 -16.40 10.19 8.11
CA ARG A 170 -17.10 9.09 8.81
C ARG A 170 -16.30 7.79 8.91
N ASP A 171 -15.31 7.62 8.04
CA ASP A 171 -14.41 6.47 8.00
C ASP A 171 -13.16 6.63 8.88
N ALA A 172 -13.03 7.73 9.63
CA ALA A 172 -11.91 7.96 10.53
C ALA A 172 -11.83 6.85 11.58
N ILE A 173 -10.60 6.36 11.79
CA ILE A 173 -10.31 5.26 12.71
C ILE A 173 -10.65 5.68 14.16
N ARG A 174 -10.23 6.88 14.56
CA ARG A 174 -10.59 7.45 15.86
C ARG A 174 -11.99 8.05 15.78
N VAL A 175 -12.90 7.59 16.64
CA VAL A 175 -14.30 8.04 16.66
C VAL A 175 -14.42 9.56 16.79
N LYS A 176 -13.59 10.18 17.63
CA LYS A 176 -13.58 11.63 17.87
C LYS A 176 -13.25 12.47 16.62
N ASP A 177 -12.59 11.88 15.62
CA ASP A 177 -12.16 12.60 14.43
C ASP A 177 -13.21 12.51 13.29
N ARG A 178 -14.33 11.78 13.49
CA ARG A 178 -15.28 11.45 12.41
C ARG A 178 -16.16 12.60 11.91
N ASP A 179 -16.21 13.69 12.65
CA ASP A 179 -16.95 14.89 12.29
C ASP A 179 -16.06 15.95 11.62
N GLU A 180 -14.74 15.75 11.60
CA GLU A 180 -13.82 16.67 10.92
C GLU A 180 -13.94 16.57 9.39
N GLN A 181 -13.70 17.68 8.70
CA GLN A 181 -13.86 17.76 7.26
C GLN A 181 -12.63 17.17 6.54
N LEU A 182 -12.87 16.28 5.58
CA LEU A 182 -11.86 15.64 4.75
C LEU A 182 -11.77 16.30 3.36
N TYR A 183 -10.54 16.51 2.89
CA TYR A 183 -10.23 17.07 1.58
C TYR A 183 -9.22 16.20 0.84
N ASP A 184 -9.56 15.74 -0.36
CA ASP A 184 -8.64 15.03 -1.26
C ASP A 184 -7.90 16.03 -2.15
N PHE A 185 -6.58 15.93 -2.23
CA PHE A 185 -5.77 16.80 -3.08
C PHE A 185 -6.00 16.55 -4.57
N GLY A 186 -6.63 15.42 -4.93
CA GLY A 186 -6.94 15.08 -6.30
C GLY A 186 -5.68 14.93 -7.15
N LEU A 187 -4.74 14.10 -6.70
CA LEU A 187 -3.47 13.91 -7.38
C LEU A 187 -3.62 13.40 -8.82
N GLY A 188 -4.75 12.77 -9.14
CA GLY A 188 -4.98 12.18 -10.45
C GLY A 188 -4.02 11.04 -10.74
N ILE A 189 -3.42 10.37 -9.75
CA ILE A 189 -2.51 9.24 -9.95
C ILE A 189 -3.07 8.02 -9.23
N GLY A 190 -3.05 6.87 -9.89
CA GLY A 190 -3.46 5.61 -9.29
C GLY A 190 -4.92 5.56 -8.84
N ALA A 191 -5.17 4.66 -7.88
CA ALA A 191 -6.49 4.45 -7.28
C ALA A 191 -6.44 4.58 -5.74
N THR A 192 -5.53 5.42 -5.26
CA THR A 192 -5.35 5.82 -3.87
C THR A 192 -5.64 7.32 -3.75
N GLY A 193 -5.89 7.80 -2.52
CA GLY A 193 -6.16 9.22 -2.25
C GLY A 193 -5.18 9.76 -1.22
N PHE A 194 -4.68 10.98 -1.42
CA PHE A 194 -3.88 11.70 -0.43
C PHE A 194 -4.69 12.91 0.04
N CYS A 195 -5.10 12.87 1.29
CA CYS A 195 -6.05 13.80 1.87
C CYS A 195 -5.48 14.50 3.09
N ILE A 196 -6.09 15.63 3.44
CA ILE A 196 -5.96 16.24 4.76
C ILE A 196 -7.33 16.29 5.44
N ARG A 197 -7.33 16.12 6.76
CA ARG A 197 -8.51 16.24 7.62
C ARG A 197 -8.28 17.33 8.65
N THR A 198 -9.27 18.20 8.81
CA THR A 198 -9.17 19.33 9.73
C THR A 198 -10.53 19.81 10.21
N ALA A 199 -10.56 20.28 11.46
CA ALA A 199 -11.65 21.06 12.04
C ALA A 199 -11.29 22.55 12.19
N ASP A 200 -10.12 22.99 11.71
CA ASP A 200 -9.67 24.38 11.80
C ASP A 200 -10.51 25.28 10.86
N PRO A 201 -11.31 26.22 11.40
CA PRO A 201 -12.23 27.00 10.58
C PRO A 201 -11.54 27.87 9.52
N ASP A 202 -10.35 28.43 9.80
CA ASP A 202 -9.63 29.25 8.83
C ASP A 202 -9.05 28.39 7.71
N LEU A 203 -8.46 27.25 8.04
CA LEU A 203 -7.96 26.32 7.03
C LEU A 203 -9.10 25.77 6.17
N MET A 204 -10.22 25.37 6.78
CA MET A 204 -11.41 24.90 6.06
C MET A 204 -11.94 25.96 5.09
N ARG A 205 -12.10 27.20 5.53
CA ARG A 205 -12.53 28.30 4.65
C ARG A 205 -11.60 28.46 3.46
N ARG A 206 -10.28 28.48 3.68
CA ARG A 206 -9.27 28.64 2.60
C ARG A 206 -9.24 27.47 1.61
N LEU A 207 -9.48 26.25 2.09
CA LEU A 207 -9.61 25.05 1.26
C LEU A 207 -10.90 25.08 0.43
N ASN A 208 -12.02 25.46 1.04
CA ASN A 208 -13.31 25.59 0.36
C ASN A 208 -13.24 26.62 -0.77
N ASP A 209 -12.57 27.76 -0.56
CA ASP A 209 -12.34 28.78 -1.58
C ASP A 209 -11.50 28.28 -2.78
N ARG A 210 -10.87 27.10 -2.68
CA ARG A 210 -9.94 26.51 -3.67
C ARG A 210 -10.40 25.16 -4.21
N ILE A 211 -11.61 24.70 -3.88
CA ILE A 211 -12.15 23.46 -4.46
C ILE A 211 -12.09 23.56 -5.99
N GLY A 212 -11.60 22.50 -6.64
CA GLY A 212 -11.36 22.45 -8.08
C GLY A 212 -9.96 22.90 -8.52
N GLN A 213 -9.12 23.45 -7.64
CA GLN A 213 -7.73 23.76 -7.98
C GLN A 213 -6.86 22.50 -8.05
N ALA A 214 -5.90 22.48 -8.97
CA ALA A 214 -4.89 21.43 -9.02
C ALA A 214 -3.93 21.55 -7.84
N TRP A 215 -3.40 20.41 -7.37
CA TRP A 215 -2.51 20.38 -6.22
C TRP A 215 -1.26 21.28 -6.31
N PRO A 216 -0.62 21.53 -7.48
CA PRO A 216 0.55 22.41 -7.52
C PRO A 216 0.19 23.85 -7.15
N ASP A 217 -0.90 24.37 -7.72
CA ASP A 217 -1.38 25.73 -7.46
C ASP A 217 -1.92 25.87 -6.03
N LEU A 218 -2.60 24.83 -5.55
CA LEU A 218 -3.05 24.74 -4.16
C LEU A 218 -1.87 24.89 -3.19
N LEU A 219 -0.79 24.13 -3.40
CA LEU A 219 0.38 24.17 -2.51
C LEU A 219 1.16 25.47 -2.66
N ALA A 220 1.26 26.04 -3.86
CA ALA A 220 1.87 27.35 -4.04
C ALA A 220 1.13 28.46 -3.27
N GLY A 221 -0.20 28.38 -3.17
CA GLY A 221 -1.01 29.39 -2.49
C GLY A 221 -1.38 29.12 -1.03
N LEU A 222 -1.31 27.86 -0.58
CA LEU A 222 -1.79 27.44 0.75
C LEU A 222 -0.78 26.56 1.52
N GLY A 223 0.35 26.20 0.92
CA GLY A 223 1.34 25.28 1.50
C GLY A 223 1.79 25.71 2.90
N ASP A 224 2.23 26.95 3.07
CA ASP A 224 2.68 27.47 4.38
C ASP A 224 1.60 27.38 5.46
N ARG A 225 0.35 27.66 5.09
CA ARG A 225 -0.78 27.57 6.03
C ARG A 225 -1.08 26.13 6.42
N ILE A 226 -0.97 25.19 5.48
CA ILE A 226 -1.11 23.74 5.74
C ILE A 226 0.01 23.26 6.65
N LEU A 227 1.26 23.67 6.40
CA LEU A 227 2.40 23.34 7.25
C LEU A 227 2.19 23.84 8.69
N GLN A 228 1.79 25.10 8.85
CA GLN A 228 1.51 25.70 10.16
C GLN A 228 0.35 25.04 10.89
N ALA A 229 -0.74 24.67 10.19
CA ALA A 229 -1.87 23.97 10.82
C ALA A 229 -1.53 22.53 11.17
N SER A 230 -0.61 21.90 10.44
CA SER A 230 -0.28 20.48 10.53
C SER A 230 -1.55 19.61 10.65
N PRO A 231 -2.50 19.70 9.69
CA PRO A 231 -3.72 18.92 9.77
C PRO A 231 -3.41 17.42 9.77
N THR A 232 -4.37 16.59 10.17
CA THR A 232 -4.22 15.14 10.05
C THR A 232 -4.06 14.79 8.58
N ARG A 233 -2.97 14.10 8.21
CA ARG A 233 -2.84 13.57 6.84
C ARG A 233 -3.49 12.21 6.79
N VAL A 234 -4.25 11.96 5.74
CA VAL A 234 -4.98 10.72 5.53
C VAL A 234 -4.63 10.19 4.15
N THR A 235 -3.99 9.03 4.08
CA THR A 235 -3.81 8.33 2.82
C THR A 235 -4.75 7.14 2.73
N ARG A 236 -5.57 7.12 1.68
CA ARG A 236 -6.62 6.13 1.43
C ARG A 236 -6.19 5.18 0.33
N SER A 237 -6.57 3.91 0.46
CA SER A 237 -6.24 2.84 -0.49
C SER A 237 -7.42 1.87 -0.61
N PRO A 238 -7.53 1.08 -1.70
CA PRO A 238 -8.57 0.05 -1.81
C PRO A 238 -8.56 -1.01 -0.70
N VAL A 239 -7.47 -1.11 0.07
CA VAL A 239 -7.34 -2.04 1.21
C VAL A 239 -7.37 -1.33 2.56
N GLY A 240 -7.72 -0.05 2.64
CA GLY A 240 -7.89 0.67 3.90
C GLY A 240 -7.28 2.07 3.92
N ARG A 241 -6.67 2.48 5.04
CA ARG A 241 -6.10 3.83 5.19
C ARG A 241 -4.98 3.90 6.24
N ILE A 242 -4.12 4.90 6.09
CA ILE A 242 -3.22 5.39 7.14
C ILE A 242 -3.63 6.82 7.50
N GLU A 243 -3.68 7.13 8.80
CA GLU A 243 -3.90 8.48 9.32
C GLU A 243 -2.70 8.87 10.18
N VAL A 244 -2.18 10.07 9.97
CA VAL A 244 -0.96 10.54 10.62
C VAL A 244 -1.25 11.84 11.36
N PHE A 245 -0.93 11.85 12.66
CA PHE A 245 -1.25 12.93 13.59
C PHE A 245 -0.05 13.77 13.99
N THR A 246 1.17 13.32 13.69
CA THR A 246 2.42 14.06 13.97
C THR A 246 2.44 15.40 13.26
N GLU A 247 3.18 16.38 13.77
CA GLU A 247 3.35 17.65 13.06
C GLU A 247 4.08 17.44 11.73
N ILE A 248 3.80 18.31 10.76
CA ILE A 248 4.54 18.32 9.49
C ILE A 248 5.89 19.02 9.76
N PRO A 249 7.04 18.37 9.51
CA PRO A 249 8.33 19.01 9.71
C PRO A 249 8.46 20.27 8.84
N LEU A 250 9.01 21.34 9.43
CA LEU A 250 9.39 22.53 8.68
C LEU A 250 10.53 22.22 7.70
N PRO A 251 10.73 23.04 6.64
CA PRO A 251 11.83 22.86 5.70
C PRO A 251 13.18 22.71 6.40
N GLY A 252 13.89 21.62 6.11
CA GLY A 252 15.17 21.26 6.75
C GLY A 252 15.06 20.42 8.03
N GLY A 253 13.85 20.19 8.54
CA GLY A 253 13.57 19.24 9.62
C GLY A 253 13.53 17.79 9.14
N HIS A 254 13.63 16.86 10.08
CA HIS A 254 13.51 15.42 9.83
C HIS A 254 12.24 14.87 10.49
N SER A 255 11.54 13.97 9.79
CA SER A 255 10.48 13.17 10.40
C SER A 255 11.06 12.26 11.47
N GLN A 256 10.43 12.20 12.63
CA GLN A 256 10.79 11.24 13.67
C GLN A 256 10.46 9.81 13.21
N VAL A 257 11.15 8.82 13.78
CA VAL A 257 10.80 7.40 13.60
C VAL A 257 9.38 7.17 14.10
N GLY A 258 8.50 6.63 13.27
CA GLY A 258 7.07 6.44 13.54
C GLY A 258 6.21 6.89 12.36
N PRO A 259 4.87 6.96 12.54
CA PRO A 259 3.97 7.36 11.47
C PRO A 259 4.26 8.79 10.97
N HIS A 260 4.47 8.94 9.66
CA HIS A 260 4.76 10.22 9.01
C HIS A 260 4.29 10.21 7.55
N THR A 261 4.33 11.38 6.90
CA THR A 261 3.97 11.52 5.48
C THR A 261 5.07 12.19 4.69
N HIS A 262 5.22 11.78 3.44
CA HIS A 262 6.07 12.46 2.46
C HIS A 262 5.20 13.05 1.37
N PHE A 263 5.43 14.33 1.05
CA PHE A 263 4.84 14.99 -0.11
C PHE A 263 5.96 15.68 -0.89
N LEU A 264 6.34 15.08 -2.02
CA LEU A 264 7.51 15.43 -2.81
C LEU A 264 7.06 15.78 -4.24
N PRO A 265 6.78 17.07 -4.54
CA PRO A 265 6.26 17.52 -5.83
C PRO A 265 7.08 17.02 -7.05
N ALA A 266 8.40 16.99 -6.93
CA ALA A 266 9.28 16.52 -8.01
C ALA A 266 9.08 15.03 -8.32
N HIS A 267 8.85 14.18 -7.31
CA HIS A 267 8.54 12.77 -7.53
C HIS A 267 7.12 12.56 -8.03
N LEU A 268 6.15 13.34 -7.51
CA LEU A 268 4.76 13.30 -7.97
C LEU A 268 4.60 13.67 -9.44
N ALA A 269 5.37 14.66 -9.92
CA ALA A 269 5.36 15.09 -11.32
C ALA A 269 5.71 13.96 -12.30
N LEU A 270 6.36 12.88 -11.84
CA LEU A 270 6.65 11.69 -12.66
C LEU A 270 5.42 10.81 -12.90
N GLY A 271 4.30 11.03 -12.19
CA GLY A 271 3.02 10.36 -12.45
C GLY A 271 3.00 8.85 -12.16
N ARG A 272 3.81 8.38 -11.21
CA ARG A 272 3.99 6.94 -10.93
C ARG A 272 3.13 6.46 -9.75
N GLU A 273 2.50 5.29 -9.90
CA GLU A 273 1.76 4.64 -8.80
C GLU A 273 2.70 4.06 -7.72
N THR A 274 3.88 3.57 -8.13
CA THR A 274 4.89 2.95 -7.26
C THR A 274 6.26 3.59 -7.46
N PRO A 275 7.19 3.45 -6.50
CA PRO A 275 8.59 3.82 -6.71
C PRO A 275 9.21 3.12 -7.93
N PRO A 276 10.23 3.74 -8.57
CA PRO A 276 10.99 3.09 -9.64
C PRO A 276 11.55 1.74 -9.18
N GLY A 277 11.39 0.70 -10.01
CA GLY A 277 11.81 -0.67 -9.71
C GLY A 277 10.77 -1.50 -8.95
N LEU A 278 9.63 -0.92 -8.56
CA LEU A 278 8.50 -1.61 -7.93
C LEU A 278 7.24 -1.65 -8.81
N GLU A 279 7.38 -1.46 -10.12
CA GLU A 279 6.26 -1.41 -11.04
C GLU A 279 5.45 -2.72 -11.06
N LEU A 280 4.14 -2.60 -10.87
CA LEU A 280 3.22 -3.72 -11.00
C LEU A 280 2.64 -3.83 -12.43
N PRO A 281 2.23 -5.03 -12.87
CA PRO A 281 1.45 -5.21 -14.09
C PRO A 281 0.20 -4.32 -14.08
N LYS A 282 -0.15 -3.73 -15.24
CA LYS A 282 -1.29 -2.81 -15.40
C LYS A 282 -2.63 -3.35 -14.89
N LEU A 283 -2.80 -4.68 -14.86
CA LEU A 283 -4.02 -5.34 -14.36
C LEU A 283 -4.14 -5.36 -12.83
N LEU A 284 -3.13 -4.89 -12.10
CA LEU A 284 -3.11 -4.79 -10.65
C LEU A 284 -3.06 -3.34 -10.22
N ILE A 285 -3.71 -3.03 -9.11
CA ILE A 285 -3.59 -1.77 -8.38
C ILE A 285 -2.68 -2.05 -7.18
N PRO A 286 -1.56 -1.33 -7.02
CA PRO A 286 -0.79 -1.35 -5.77
C PRO A 286 -1.61 -0.66 -4.68
N CYS A 287 -1.86 -1.37 -3.57
CA CYS A 287 -2.70 -0.86 -2.49
C CYS A 287 -1.88 -0.52 -1.25
N ALA A 288 -0.90 -1.35 -0.92
CA ALA A 288 -0.01 -1.12 0.21
C ALA A 288 1.35 -1.75 -0.09
N ILE A 289 2.43 -1.10 0.33
CA ILE A 289 3.79 -1.62 0.25
C ILE A 289 4.28 -1.83 1.68
N PHE A 290 4.89 -2.98 1.94
CA PHE A 290 5.54 -3.28 3.19
C PHE A 290 7.05 -3.42 2.97
N TYR A 291 7.80 -2.63 3.73
CA TYR A 291 9.26 -2.69 3.82
C TYR A 291 9.62 -3.40 5.13
N PRO A 292 10.33 -4.55 5.07
CA PRO A 292 10.72 -5.29 6.26
C PRO A 292 11.55 -4.46 7.24
N GLY A 293 11.30 -4.66 8.54
CA GLY A 293 12.14 -4.15 9.61
C GLY A 293 13.26 -5.13 9.98
N SER A 294 13.81 -4.98 11.18
CA SER A 294 14.87 -5.86 11.69
C SER A 294 14.36 -7.17 12.29
N VAL A 295 13.04 -7.28 12.52
CA VAL A 295 12.41 -8.51 13.05
C VAL A 295 12.09 -9.45 11.90
N VAL A 296 12.46 -10.73 12.06
CA VAL A 296 12.02 -11.80 11.17
C VAL A 296 10.54 -12.05 11.40
N VAL A 297 9.71 -11.66 10.43
CA VAL A 297 8.27 -11.93 10.47
C VAL A 297 8.02 -13.27 9.75
N PRO A 298 7.32 -14.24 10.38
CA PRO A 298 7.02 -15.52 9.76
C PRO A 298 6.35 -15.34 8.38
N GLY A 299 6.78 -16.16 7.40
CA GLY A 299 6.23 -16.17 6.05
C GLY A 299 7.06 -15.47 4.97
N ILE A 300 8.03 -14.61 5.33
CA ILE A 300 8.97 -14.03 4.33
C ILE A 300 10.08 -15.03 3.98
N ASP A 301 10.65 -15.74 4.97
CA ASP A 301 11.81 -16.63 4.77
C ASP A 301 11.47 -18.08 4.38
N GLU A 302 10.23 -18.53 4.55
CA GLU A 302 9.87 -19.96 4.36
C GLU A 302 9.54 -20.36 2.92
N THR A 303 9.63 -19.44 1.96
CA THR A 303 9.28 -19.70 0.54
C THR A 303 10.40 -19.38 -0.46
N ILE A 304 11.62 -19.16 0.03
CA ILE A 304 12.82 -18.91 -0.80
C ILE A 304 13.51 -20.24 -1.15
#